data_AF-A0A423XPL8-F1
#
_entry.id   AF-A0A423XPL8-F1
#
_cell.length_a   1.000
_cell.length_b   1.000
_cell.length_c   1.000
_cell.angle_alpha   90.00
_cell.angle_beta   90.00
_cell.angle_gamma   90.00
#
_symmetry.space_group_name_H-M   'P 1'
#
loop_
_entity.id
_entity.type
_entity.pdbx_description
1 polymer ?
#
loop_
_entity_poly.entity_id
_entity_poly.type
_entity_poly.pdbx_seq_one_letter_code
_entity_poly.pdbx_strand_id
1 'polypeptide(L)'
;APSKFHATTKAGYRNSRWNGASPADTQRYLTGLWARIRAKLHRDDIRIFGIRVAEPHHDATPHWHMLMFMLPEDVDRVRAVNTRYAREEDHHELKREKARKARFHAEAIDPDKGSATGYV
;
A
#
# COMPACT_ATOMS: atom_id res chain seq x y z
N ALA A 1 3.44 3.33 4.83
CA ALA A 1 4.79 3.31 4.20
C ALA A 1 5.77 2.49 5.08
N PRO A 2 7.06 2.27 4.73
CA PRO A 2 8.05 1.76 5.69
C PRO A 2 8.15 2.58 6.99
N SER A 3 8.61 1.96 8.09
CA SER A 3 8.63 2.64 9.40
C SER A 3 9.43 3.94 9.38
N LYS A 4 10.49 4.02 8.58
CA LYS A 4 11.33 5.22 8.46
C LYS A 4 10.61 6.47 7.95
N PHE A 5 9.44 6.33 7.33
CA PHE A 5 8.63 7.46 6.85
C PHE A 5 7.70 8.04 7.92
N HIS A 6 7.55 7.36 9.06
CA HIS A 6 6.62 7.74 10.11
C HIS A 6 7.32 8.48 11.25
N ALA A 7 6.94 9.73 11.51
CA ALA A 7 7.54 10.55 12.57
C ALA A 7 7.19 10.06 13.98
N THR A 8 6.01 9.47 14.14
CA THR A 8 5.55 8.93 15.41
C THR A 8 5.02 7.51 15.28
N THR A 9 5.04 6.79 16.39
CA THR A 9 4.41 5.48 16.51
C THR A 9 2.88 5.63 16.58
N LYS A 10 2.14 4.52 16.47
CA LYS A 10 0.68 4.52 16.67
C LYS A 10 0.25 5.09 18.04
N ALA A 11 1.11 4.99 19.06
CA ALA A 11 0.84 5.53 20.39
C ALA A 11 1.22 7.01 20.55
N GLY A 12 1.65 7.69 19.47
CA GLY A 12 2.02 9.11 19.49
C GLY A 12 3.47 9.40 19.90
N TYR A 13 4.23 8.42 20.40
CA TYR A 13 5.65 8.61 20.73
C TYR A 13 6.50 8.80 19.48
N ARG A 14 7.59 9.56 19.58
CA ARG A 14 8.59 9.70 18.52
C ARG A 14 9.09 8.33 18.06
N ASN A 15 9.13 8.13 16.74
CA ASN A 15 9.70 6.94 16.14
C ASN A 15 11.21 7.11 15.94
N SER A 16 12.03 6.26 16.58
CA SER A 16 13.49 6.30 16.46
C SER A 16 14.01 5.93 15.07
N ARG A 17 13.19 5.27 14.24
CA ARG A 17 13.54 4.90 12.86
C ARG A 17 13.24 6.00 11.85
N TRP A 18 12.52 7.04 12.25
CA TRP A 18 12.14 8.11 11.34
C TRP A 18 13.38 8.80 10.76
N ASN A 19 13.43 8.90 9.44
CA ASN A 19 14.58 9.46 8.71
C ASN A 19 14.41 10.95 8.36
N GLY A 20 13.40 11.63 8.91
CA GLY A 20 13.11 13.03 8.60
C GLY A 20 12.27 13.23 7.33
N ALA A 21 11.76 12.17 6.71
CA ALA A 21 10.91 12.29 5.52
C ALA A 21 9.66 13.14 5.80
N SER A 22 9.40 14.07 4.89
CA SER A 22 8.17 14.84 4.81
C SER A 22 7.03 14.04 4.17
N PRO A 23 5.76 14.46 4.33
CA PRO A 23 4.64 13.86 3.61
C PRO A 23 4.84 13.82 2.08
N ALA A 24 5.48 14.85 1.52
CA ALA A 24 5.81 14.92 0.10
C ALA A 24 6.84 13.86 -0.31
N ASP A 25 7.84 13.58 0.53
CA ASP A 25 8.84 12.55 0.28
C ASP A 25 8.21 11.16 0.29
N THR A 26 7.35 10.89 1.27
CA THR A 26 6.60 9.63 1.35
C THR A 26 5.66 9.48 0.15
N GLN A 27 5.00 10.55 -0.28
CA GLN A 27 4.14 10.49 -1.47
C GLN A 27 4.94 10.18 -2.74
N ARG A 28 6.15 10.75 -2.91
CA ARG A 28 7.04 10.40 -4.03
C ARG A 28 7.51 8.94 -3.98
N TYR A 29 7.77 8.41 -2.79
CA TYR A 29 8.06 6.99 -2.62
C TYR A 29 6.88 6.11 -3.10
N LEU A 30 5.65 6.42 -2.66
CA LEU A 30 4.46 5.65 -3.01
C LEU A 30 4.15 5.72 -4.52
N THR A 31 4.30 6.89 -5.15
CA THR A 31 4.12 7.02 -6.60
C THR A 31 5.17 6.23 -7.39
N GLY A 32 6.43 6.25 -6.95
CA GLY A 32 7.50 5.44 -7.55
C GLY A 32 7.26 3.94 -7.39
N LEU A 33 6.81 3.50 -6.21
CA LEU A 33 6.40 2.11 -5.95
C LEU A 33 5.27 1.69 -6.91
N TRP A 34 4.24 2.52 -7.05
CA TRP A 34 3.10 2.23 -7.91
C TRP A 34 3.45 2.22 -9.40
N ALA A 35 4.34 3.11 -9.85
CA ALA A 35 4.85 3.08 -11.22
C ALA A 35 5.52 1.74 -11.56
N ARG A 36 6.32 1.20 -10.63
CA ARG A 36 6.96 -0.13 -10.79
C ARG A 36 5.94 -1.26 -10.83
N ILE A 37 4.91 -1.21 -9.97
CA ILE A 37 3.81 -2.19 -9.95
C ILE A 37 3.07 -2.17 -11.30
N ARG A 38 2.62 -1.00 -11.77
CA ARG A 38 1.92 -0.87 -13.05
C ARG A 38 2.76 -1.35 -14.23
N ALA A 39 4.06 -1.03 -14.24
CA ALA A 39 4.97 -1.50 -15.28
C ALA A 39 5.10 -3.04 -15.27
N LYS A 40 5.09 -3.68 -14.10
CA LYS A 40 5.11 -5.15 -14.01
C LYS A 40 3.80 -5.77 -14.51
N LEU A 41 2.65 -5.24 -14.09
CA LEU A 41 1.35 -5.72 -14.53
C LEU A 41 1.20 -5.59 -16.05
N HIS A 42 1.64 -4.47 -16.63
CA HIS A 42 1.64 -4.28 -18.09
C HIS A 42 2.51 -5.30 -18.83
N ARG A 43 3.69 -5.68 -18.31
CA ARG A 43 4.53 -6.73 -18.92
C ARG A 43 3.92 -8.13 -18.81
N ASP A 44 3.01 -8.32 -17.87
CA ASP A 44 2.26 -9.57 -17.71
C ASP A 44 0.94 -9.55 -18.50
N ASP A 45 0.70 -8.50 -19.30
CA ASP A 45 -0.54 -8.23 -20.04
C ASP A 45 -1.80 -8.12 -19.16
N ILE A 46 -1.63 -7.72 -17.90
CA ILE A 46 -2.72 -7.56 -16.92
C ILE A 46 -3.21 -6.13 -16.92
N ARG A 47 -4.52 -5.95 -17.13
CA ARG A 47 -5.21 -4.66 -17.07
C ARG A 47 -5.95 -4.51 -15.76
N ILE A 48 -5.78 -3.35 -15.12
CA ILE A 48 -6.52 -2.96 -13.92
C ILE A 48 -7.11 -1.57 -14.13
N PHE A 49 -8.25 -1.30 -13.49
CA PHE A 49 -8.84 0.04 -13.39
C PHE A 49 -9.41 0.26 -11.98
N GLY A 50 -9.67 1.51 -11.60
CA GLY A 50 -10.25 1.81 -10.29
C GLY A 50 -9.82 3.16 -9.72
N ILE A 51 -9.91 3.29 -8.41
CA ILE A 51 -9.73 4.56 -7.68
C ILE A 51 -8.63 4.38 -6.62
N ARG A 52 -7.89 5.46 -6.37
CA ARG A 52 -6.89 5.54 -5.29
C ARG A 52 -7.11 6.82 -4.51
N VAL A 53 -7.19 6.70 -3.19
CA VAL A 53 -7.24 7.82 -2.24
C VAL A 53 -5.94 7.86 -1.44
N ALA A 54 -5.51 9.06 -1.06
CA ALA A 54 -4.40 9.27 -0.13
C ALA A 54 -4.93 9.92 1.15
N GLU A 55 -4.73 9.26 2.27
CA GLU A 55 -5.14 9.76 3.58
C GLU A 55 -3.93 9.90 4.51
N PRO A 56 -3.76 11.03 5.20
CA PRO A 56 -2.72 11.19 6.18
C PRO A 56 -3.05 10.36 7.44
N HIS A 57 -2.04 9.68 7.99
CA HIS A 57 -2.11 9.27 9.39
C HIS A 57 -1.98 10.49 10.32
N HIS A 58 -2.10 10.27 11.63
CA HIS A 58 -1.95 11.31 12.65
C HIS A 58 -0.57 12.00 12.64
N ASP A 59 0.44 11.37 12.05
CA ASP A 59 1.79 11.93 11.84
C ASP A 59 1.97 12.56 10.45
N ALA A 60 0.86 12.82 9.74
CA ALA A 60 0.78 13.31 8.36
C ALA A 60 1.38 12.39 7.29
N THR A 61 1.88 11.19 7.64
CA THR A 61 2.40 10.24 6.66
C THR A 61 1.26 9.75 5.76
N PRO A 62 1.33 9.93 4.43
CA PRO A 62 0.27 9.51 3.53
C PRO A 62 0.18 7.98 3.43
N HIS A 63 -1.04 7.47 3.42
CA HIS A 63 -1.40 6.07 3.17
C HIS A 63 -2.31 6.01 1.96
N TRP A 64 -2.13 4.96 1.14
CA TRP A 64 -2.94 4.77 -0.05
C TRP A 64 -3.98 3.70 0.19
N HIS A 65 -5.23 4.07 -0.03
CA HIS A 65 -6.37 3.17 -0.12
C HIS A 65 -6.71 3.02 -1.59
N MET A 66 -6.90 1.78 -2.05
CA MET A 66 -7.07 1.48 -3.47
C MET A 66 -8.22 0.53 -3.67
N LEU A 67 -9.15 0.96 -4.53
CA LEU A 67 -10.20 0.12 -5.07
C LEU A 67 -9.81 -0.23 -6.50
N MET A 68 -9.66 -1.53 -6.79
CA MET A 68 -9.17 -2.01 -8.08
C MET A 68 -10.08 -3.09 -8.62
N PHE A 69 -10.34 -3.01 -9.93
CA PHE A 69 -11.08 -3.97 -10.73
C PHE A 69 -10.14 -4.58 -11.76
N MET A 70 -10.33 -5.88 -12.01
CA MET A 70 -9.53 -6.72 -12.89
C MET A 70 -10.36 -7.94 -13.31
N LEU A 71 -9.86 -8.74 -14.24
CA LEU A 71 -10.47 -10.03 -14.56
C LEU A 71 -10.32 -11.00 -13.35
N PRO A 72 -11.30 -11.89 -13.10
CA PRO A 72 -11.25 -12.82 -11.97
C PRO A 72 -9.98 -13.69 -11.92
N GLU A 73 -9.49 -14.12 -13.09
CA GLU A 73 -8.28 -14.91 -13.25
C GLU A 73 -7.00 -14.17 -12.86
N ASP A 74 -7.01 -12.84 -12.89
CA ASP A 74 -5.83 -12.00 -12.60
C ASP A 74 -5.68 -11.67 -11.12
N VAL A 75 -6.70 -11.92 -10.29
CA VAL A 75 -6.75 -11.48 -8.88
C VAL A 75 -5.51 -11.91 -8.09
N ASP A 76 -5.14 -13.18 -8.19
CA ASP A 76 -4.00 -13.72 -7.46
C ASP A 76 -2.68 -13.15 -7.96
N ARG A 77 -2.57 -12.94 -9.28
CA ARG A 77 -1.37 -12.35 -9.87
C ARG A 77 -1.21 -10.89 -9.48
N VAL A 78 -2.29 -10.11 -9.52
CA VAL A 78 -2.30 -8.71 -9.07
C VAL A 78 -1.90 -8.61 -7.60
N ARG A 79 -2.49 -9.45 -6.73
CA ARG A 79 -2.14 -9.51 -5.31
C ARG A 79 -0.67 -9.88 -5.09
N ALA A 80 -0.16 -10.86 -5.83
CA ALA A 80 1.24 -11.27 -5.73
C ALA A 80 2.21 -10.17 -6.16
N VAL A 81 1.94 -9.48 -7.28
CA VAL A 81 2.78 -8.37 -7.76
C VAL A 81 2.77 -7.21 -6.76
N ASN A 82 1.59 -6.77 -6.31
CA ASN A 82 1.48 -5.70 -5.31
C ASN A 82 2.22 -6.06 -4.02
N THR A 83 2.00 -7.27 -3.51
CA THR A 83 2.65 -7.77 -2.29
C THR A 83 4.17 -7.77 -2.42
N ARG A 84 4.70 -8.26 -3.54
CA ARG A 84 6.16 -8.31 -3.78
C ARG A 84 6.78 -6.92 -3.70
N TYR A 85 6.24 -5.94 -4.43
CA TYR A 85 6.80 -4.60 -4.46
C TYR A 85 6.60 -3.87 -3.13
N ALA A 86 5.41 -3.93 -2.53
CA ALA A 86 5.12 -3.23 -1.27
C ALA A 86 6.00 -3.71 -0.10
N ARG A 87 6.42 -4.98 -0.13
CA ARG A 87 7.25 -5.62 0.90
C ARG A 87 8.75 -5.66 0.58
N GLU A 88 9.17 -5.17 -0.59
CA GLU A 88 10.58 -5.17 -1.02
C GLU A 88 11.43 -4.27 -0.11
N GLU A 89 11.00 -3.02 0.09
CA GLU A 89 11.75 -2.05 0.88
C GLU A 89 11.64 -2.32 2.38
N ASP A 90 12.78 -2.35 3.06
CA ASP A 90 12.88 -2.64 4.50
C ASP A 90 12.22 -3.98 4.88
N HIS A 91 12.34 -5.01 4.01
CA HIS A 91 11.76 -6.34 4.21
C HIS A 91 12.15 -6.98 5.56
N HIS A 92 13.34 -6.65 6.07
CA HIS A 92 13.83 -7.12 7.37
C HIS A 92 12.94 -6.68 8.55
N GLU A 93 12.10 -5.66 8.39
CA GLU A 93 11.09 -5.24 9.39
C GLU A 93 9.85 -6.15 9.41
N LEU A 94 9.61 -6.94 8.36
CA LEU A 94 8.37 -7.68 8.11
C LEU A 94 8.39 -9.11 8.69
N LYS A 95 8.94 -9.26 9.90
CA LYS A 95 9.13 -10.56 10.57
C LYS A 95 7.84 -11.18 11.11
N ARG A 96 6.81 -10.35 11.36
CA ARG A 96 5.52 -10.77 11.92
C ARG A 96 4.39 -10.51 10.93
N GLU A 97 3.34 -11.31 11.00
CA GLU A 97 2.17 -11.15 10.11
C GLU A 97 1.50 -9.78 10.27
N LYS A 98 1.42 -9.27 11.51
CA LYS A 98 0.95 -7.90 11.77
C LYS A 98 1.75 -6.83 11.02
N ALA A 99 3.08 -6.98 10.92
CA ALA A 99 3.93 -6.02 10.20
C ALA A 99 3.73 -6.15 8.68
N ARG A 100 3.56 -7.37 8.18
CA ARG A 100 3.25 -7.64 6.77
C ARG A 100 1.91 -7.05 6.35
N LYS A 101 0.86 -7.23 7.17
CA LYS A 101 -0.47 -6.62 6.97
C LYS A 101 -0.44 -5.10 7.07
N ALA A 102 0.30 -4.54 8.04
CA ALA A 102 0.46 -3.09 8.16
C ALA A 102 1.18 -2.47 6.95
N ARG A 103 2.06 -3.24 6.28
CA ARG A 103 2.73 -2.78 5.05
C ARG A 103 1.82 -2.82 3.83
N PHE A 104 1.09 -3.92 3.66
CA PHE A 104 0.18 -4.13 2.56
C PHE A 104 -0.87 -5.15 2.95
N HIS A 105 -2.13 -4.80 2.72
CA HIS A 105 -3.28 -5.67 2.89
C HIS A 105 -4.22 -5.48 1.71
N ALA A 106 -4.77 -6.57 1.22
CA ALA A 106 -5.79 -6.58 0.18
C ALA A 106 -6.84 -7.62 0.56
N GLU A 107 -8.10 -7.28 0.36
CA GLU A 107 -9.25 -8.16 0.52
C GLU A 107 -10.10 -8.12 -0.76
N ALA A 108 -10.98 -9.11 -0.94
CA ALA A 108 -11.96 -9.08 -2.02
C ALA A 108 -13.10 -8.15 -1.61
N ILE A 109 -13.74 -7.50 -2.58
CA ILE A 109 -14.99 -6.76 -2.33
C ILE A 109 -16.04 -7.78 -1.92
N ASP A 110 -16.52 -7.64 -0.69
CA ASP A 110 -17.64 -8.40 -0.13
C ASP A 110 -18.95 -7.63 -0.40
N PRO A 111 -19.87 -8.17 -1.22
CA PRO A 111 -21.15 -7.54 -1.53
C PRO A 111 -22.02 -7.27 -0.29
N ASP A 112 -21.86 -8.06 0.78
CA ASP A 112 -22.65 -7.90 2.01
C ASP A 112 -22.22 -6.68 2.83
N LYS A 113 -21.00 -6.18 2.59
CA LYS A 113 -20.49 -4.92 3.17
C LYS A 113 -20.79 -3.70 2.31
N GLY A 114 -21.48 -3.88 1.19
CA GLY A 114 -21.87 -2.83 0.26
C GLY A 114 -21.12 -2.87 -1.06
N SER A 115 -21.38 -1.87 -1.91
CA SER A 115 -20.67 -1.74 -3.19
C SER A 115 -19.23 -1.29 -2.98
N ALA A 116 -18.49 -1.19 -4.08
CA ALA A 116 -17.09 -0.78 -4.10
C ALA A 116 -16.81 0.55 -3.36
N THR A 117 -17.80 1.46 -3.28
CA THR A 117 -17.73 2.69 -2.48
C THR A 117 -17.65 2.48 -0.97
N GLY A 118 -18.06 1.33 -0.43
CA GLY A 118 -17.94 1.03 1.01
C GLY A 118 -16.51 0.75 1.49
N TYR A 119 -15.53 0.71 0.58
CA TYR A 119 -14.13 0.36 0.84
C TYR A 119 -13.16 1.53 0.67
N VAL A 120 -13.66 2.70 0.30
CA VAL A 120 -12.88 3.91 0.00
C VAL A 120 -13.36 5.06 0.85
#